data_AF-A0A3E2NCQ8-F1
#
_entry.id   AF-A0A3E2NCQ8-F1
#
_cell.length_a   1.000
_cell.length_b   1.000
_cell.length_c   1.000
_cell.angle_alpha   90.00
_cell.angle_beta   90.00
_cell.angle_gamma   90.00
#
_symmetry.space_group_name_H-M   'P 1'
#
loop_
_entity.id
_entity.type
_entity.pdbx_description
1 polymer ?
#
loop_
_entity_poly.entity_id
_entity_poly.type
_entity_poly.pdbx_seq_one_letter_code
_entity_poly.pdbx_strand_id
1 'polypeptide(L)'
;MILDNLSQNEAQAAIKAIEETKQANLVIEQENYAKWFDIAILPILQDFSEMTSSVLEVEKPGKTHIVITIKNEQGLDITENCKMMKYALAFANHIGIDSNGGMMILILIFDYW
;
A
#
# COMPACT_ATOMS: atom_id res chain seq x y z
N MET A 1 -9.18 34.93 -35.61
CA MET A 1 -8.46 33.79 -35.03
C MET A 1 -7.56 34.38 -33.96
N ILE A 2 -8.00 34.37 -32.70
CA ILE A 2 -7.18 34.87 -31.58
C ILE A 2 -6.15 33.77 -31.32
N LEU A 3 -4.90 34.05 -31.68
CA LEU A 3 -3.79 33.19 -31.33
C LEU A 3 -3.62 33.27 -29.81
N ASP A 4 -3.87 32.16 -29.12
CA ASP A 4 -3.44 31.94 -27.74
C ASP A 4 -1.92 32.12 -27.69
N ASN A 5 -1.47 33.31 -27.31
CA ASN A 5 -0.06 33.56 -27.07
C ASN A 5 0.05 34.04 -25.63
N LEU A 6 0.23 33.08 -24.72
CA LEU A 6 0.50 33.35 -23.32
C LEU A 6 1.80 34.15 -23.24
N SER A 7 1.79 35.26 -22.50
CA SER A 7 3.04 35.90 -22.11
C SER A 7 3.88 34.92 -21.28
N GLN A 8 5.20 35.14 -21.24
CA GLN A 8 6.10 34.27 -20.47
C GLN A 8 5.66 34.11 -19.00
N ASN A 9 5.12 35.17 -18.41
CA ASN A 9 4.60 35.15 -17.04
C ASN A 9 3.31 34.32 -16.91
N GLU A 10 2.39 34.42 -17.88
CA GLU A 10 1.16 33.62 -17.89
C GLU A 10 1.45 32.13 -18.15
N ALA A 11 2.40 31.82 -19.04
CA ALA A 11 2.85 30.46 -19.27
C ALA A 11 3.51 29.86 -18.01
N GLN A 12 4.34 30.62 -17.31
CA GLN A 12 4.98 30.17 -16.07
C GLN A 12 3.97 30.00 -14.92
N ALA A 13 2.99 30.90 -14.81
CA ALA A 13 1.91 30.77 -13.85
C ALA A 13 1.04 29.53 -14.13
N ALA A 14 0.74 29.25 -15.40
CA ALA A 14 -0.01 28.07 -15.80
C ALA A 14 0.73 26.76 -15.48
N ILE A 15 2.03 26.69 -15.78
CA ILE A 15 2.87 25.52 -15.43
C ILE A 15 2.86 25.28 -13.93
N LYS A 16 3.06 26.34 -13.13
CA LYS A 16 3.06 26.23 -11.67
C LYS A 16 1.71 25.72 -11.14
N ALA A 17 0.59 26.22 -11.66
CA ALA A 17 -0.74 25.77 -11.26
C ALA A 17 -0.98 24.28 -11.61
N ILE A 18 -0.47 23.82 -12.76
CA ILE A 18 -0.52 22.40 -13.16
C ILE A 18 0.30 21.54 -12.19
N GLU A 19 1.51 21.97 -11.84
CA GLU A 19 2.36 21.25 -10.89
C GLU A 19 1.72 21.16 -9.50
N GLU A 20 1.20 22.27 -8.97
CA GLU A 20 0.50 22.30 -7.69
C GLU A 20 -0.73 21.38 -7.70
N THR A 21 -1.52 21.40 -8.77
CA THR A 21 -2.68 20.52 -8.94
C THR A 21 -2.27 19.05 -8.98
N LYS A 22 -1.20 18.72 -9.71
CA LYS A 22 -0.68 17.35 -9.79
C LYS A 22 -0.22 16.85 -8.42
N GLN A 23 0.49 17.68 -7.65
CA GLN A 23 0.93 17.31 -6.30
C GLN A 23 -0.24 17.12 -5.34
N ALA A 24 -1.24 18.01 -5.40
CA ALA A 24 -2.45 17.87 -4.57
C ALA A 24 -3.21 16.57 -4.89
N ASN A 25 -3.34 16.22 -6.17
CA ASN A 25 -3.99 14.97 -6.58
C ASN A 25 -3.25 13.73 -6.08
N LEU A 26 -1.91 13.70 -6.18
CA LEU A 26 -1.10 12.59 -5.65
C LEU A 26 -1.30 12.39 -4.15
N VAL A 27 -1.40 13.47 -3.37
CA VAL A 27 -1.68 13.38 -1.92
C VAL A 27 -3.07 12.80 -1.67
N ILE A 28 -4.09 13.23 -2.43
CA ILE A 28 -5.46 12.72 -2.30
C ILE A 28 -5.53 11.23 -2.67
N GLU A 29 -4.86 10.83 -3.75
CA GLU A 29 -4.80 9.43 -4.20
C GLU A 29 -4.14 8.55 -3.14
N GLN A 30 -3.02 8.99 -2.56
CA GLN A 30 -2.36 8.31 -1.44
C GLN A 30 -3.28 8.16 -0.22
N GLU A 31 -3.99 9.23 0.18
CA GLU A 31 -4.92 9.17 1.31
C GLU A 31 -6.11 8.25 1.05
N ASN A 32 -6.65 8.26 -0.17
CA ASN A 32 -7.74 7.38 -0.56
C ASN A 32 -7.31 5.92 -0.58
N TYR A 33 -6.10 5.63 -1.09
CA TYR A 33 -5.57 4.27 -1.08
C TYR A 33 -5.27 3.79 0.33
N ALA A 34 -4.69 4.65 1.19
CA ALA A 34 -4.49 4.30 2.60
C ALA A 34 -5.81 3.95 3.30
N LYS A 35 -6.87 4.73 3.06
CA LYS A 35 -8.23 4.42 3.57
C LYS A 35 -8.77 3.12 3.02
N TRP A 36 -8.62 2.87 1.71
CA TRP A 36 -9.03 1.60 1.10
C TRP A 36 -8.29 0.42 1.72
N PHE A 37 -6.98 0.53 1.90
CA PHE A 37 -6.17 -0.50 2.54
C PHE A 37 -6.65 -0.79 3.96
N ASP A 38 -6.84 0.26 4.77
CA ASP A 38 -7.26 0.14 6.16
C ASP A 38 -8.67 -0.47 6.30
N ILE A 39 -9.55 -0.26 5.33
CA ILE A 39 -10.93 -0.79 5.34
C ILE A 39 -11.01 -2.20 4.72
N ALA A 40 -10.27 -2.49 3.66
CA ALA A 40 -10.46 -3.69 2.84
C ALA A 40 -9.40 -4.77 3.10
N ILE A 41 -8.13 -4.39 3.30
CA ILE A 41 -7.01 -5.33 3.36
C ILE A 41 -6.57 -5.57 4.79
N LEU A 42 -6.42 -4.51 5.60
CA LEU A 42 -5.95 -4.63 6.98
C LEU A 42 -6.80 -5.59 7.83
N PRO A 43 -8.15 -5.59 7.76
CA PRO A 43 -8.96 -6.53 8.53
C PRO A 43 -8.68 -8.00 8.15
N ILE A 44 -8.44 -8.28 6.87
CA ILE A 44 -8.11 -9.64 6.39
C ILE A 44 -6.80 -10.12 7.02
N LEU A 45 -5.79 -9.23 7.07
CA LEU A 45 -4.48 -9.53 7.63
C LEU A 45 -4.55 -9.71 9.15
N GLN A 46 -5.39 -8.92 9.82
CA GLN A 46 -5.68 -9.05 11.26
C GLN A 46 -6.36 -10.39 11.56
N ASP A 47 -7.43 -10.73 10.85
CA ASP A 47 -8.16 -11.99 11.02
C ASP A 47 -7.24 -13.20 10.78
N PHE A 48 -6.42 -13.16 9.73
CA PHE A 48 -5.46 -14.23 9.45
C PHE A 48 -4.41 -14.36 10.56
N SER A 49 -3.91 -13.24 11.06
CA SER A 49 -2.90 -13.22 12.13
C SER A 49 -3.48 -13.75 13.43
N GLU A 50 -4.70 -13.36 13.79
CA GLU A 50 -5.41 -13.91 14.96
C GLU A 50 -5.65 -15.42 14.81
N MET A 51 -6.18 -15.85 13.66
CA MET A 51 -6.46 -17.27 13.38
C MET A 51 -5.20 -18.15 13.50
N THR A 52 -4.04 -17.62 13.13
CA THR A 52 -2.76 -18.35 13.13
C THR A 52 -1.92 -18.11 14.38
N SER A 53 -2.38 -17.29 15.33
CA SER A 53 -1.57 -16.80 16.46
C SER A 53 -0.27 -16.13 16.02
N SER A 54 -0.29 -15.42 14.90
CA SER A 54 0.85 -14.70 14.34
C SER A 54 0.93 -13.27 14.88
N VAL A 55 2.14 -12.73 14.92
CA VAL A 55 2.36 -11.30 15.16
C VAL A 55 2.24 -10.55 13.84
N LEU A 56 1.39 -9.52 13.82
CA LEU A 56 1.22 -8.60 12.69
C LEU A 56 1.88 -7.25 12.99
N GLU A 57 2.79 -6.84 12.12
CA GLU A 57 3.42 -5.52 12.12
C GLU A 57 3.01 -4.76 10.86
N VAL A 58 2.65 -3.48 11.02
CA VAL A 58 2.22 -2.59 9.95
C VAL A 58 3.09 -1.35 9.96
N GLU A 59 3.82 -1.12 8.87
CA GLU A 59 4.66 0.05 8.69
C GLU A 59 4.21 0.83 7.45
N LYS A 60 4.19 2.17 7.56
CA LYS A 60 3.83 3.07 6.44
C LYS A 60 4.97 4.05 6.18
N PRO A 61 6.14 3.58 5.73
CA PRO A 61 7.32 4.43 5.57
C PRO A 61 7.12 5.47 4.45
N GLY A 62 7.36 6.74 4.78
CA GLY A 62 7.48 7.81 3.78
C GLY A 62 6.24 8.09 2.92
N LYS A 63 5.05 7.56 3.27
CA LYS A 63 3.83 7.65 2.45
C LYS A 63 4.01 7.18 0.99
N THR A 64 4.92 6.25 0.72
CA THR A 64 5.13 5.68 -0.63
C THR A 64 4.63 4.25 -0.78
N HIS A 65 4.59 3.50 0.32
CA HIS A 65 4.05 2.15 0.37
C HIS A 65 3.64 1.79 1.81
N ILE A 66 2.99 0.64 1.93
CA ILE A 66 2.64 -0.01 3.20
C ILE A 66 3.39 -1.35 3.24
N VAL A 67 4.14 -1.57 4.31
CA VAL A 67 4.82 -2.84 4.57
C VAL A 67 4.06 -3.56 5.68
N ILE A 68 3.72 -4.81 5.40
CA ILE A 68 3.10 -5.73 6.33
C ILE A 68 4.08 -6.85 6.61
N THR A 69 4.31 -7.14 7.89
CA THR A 69 5.10 -8.29 8.30
C THR A 69 4.26 -9.18 9.21
N ILE A 70 4.10 -10.45 8.83
CA ILE A 70 3.43 -11.48 9.64
C ILE A 70 4.48 -12.48 10.08
N LYS A 71 4.63 -12.66 11.39
CA LYS A 71 5.64 -13.55 12.00
C LYS A 71 4.96 -14.68 12.77
N ASN A 72 5.43 -15.91 12.58
CA ASN A 72 4.92 -17.07 13.29
C ASN A 72 6.03 -18.09 13.60
N GLU A 73 6.10 -18.56 14.84
CA GLU A 73 7.08 -19.56 15.29
C GLU A 73 6.77 -20.98 14.79
N GLN A 74 5.51 -21.27 14.49
CA GLN A 74 5.03 -22.59 14.06
C GLN A 74 4.91 -22.71 12.53
N GLY A 75 5.25 -21.64 11.79
CA GLY A 75 5.05 -21.57 10.35
C GLY A 75 3.77 -20.86 9.94
N LEU A 76 3.56 -20.71 8.64
CA LEU A 76 2.40 -20.04 8.06
C LEU A 76 1.76 -20.92 7.00
N ASP A 77 0.60 -21.47 7.32
CA ASP A 77 -0.18 -22.29 6.40
C ASP A 77 -1.36 -21.52 5.82
N ILE A 78 -1.32 -21.28 4.50
CA ILE A 78 -2.43 -20.66 3.77
C ILE A 78 -3.25 -21.75 3.09
N THR A 79 -4.22 -22.26 3.83
CA THR A 79 -5.05 -23.40 3.42
C THR A 79 -6.20 -22.99 2.48
N GLU A 80 -7.01 -23.95 2.05
CA GLU A 80 -8.22 -23.70 1.25
C GLU A 80 -9.21 -22.72 1.90
N ASN A 81 -9.28 -22.72 3.23
CA ASN A 81 -10.20 -21.89 4.01
C ASN A 81 -9.73 -20.43 4.15
N CYS A 82 -8.46 -20.15 3.85
CA CYS A 82 -7.87 -18.81 3.92
C CYS A 82 -8.21 -17.96 2.67
N LYS A 83 -9.48 -17.96 2.23
CA LYS A 83 -9.90 -17.36 0.95
C LYS A 83 -9.58 -15.86 0.87
N MET A 84 -9.88 -15.12 1.93
CA MET A 84 -9.60 -13.68 1.98
C MET A 84 -8.11 -13.39 1.99
N MET A 85 -7.32 -14.16 2.76
CA MET A 85 -5.86 -14.02 2.75
C MET A 85 -5.27 -14.24 1.36
N LYS A 86 -5.78 -15.19 0.58
CA LYS A 86 -5.34 -15.40 -0.82
C LYS A 86 -5.60 -14.17 -1.70
N TYR A 87 -6.72 -13.47 -1.50
CA TYR A 87 -6.96 -12.20 -2.18
C TYR A 87 -6.02 -11.11 -1.70
N ALA A 88 -5.77 -11.00 -0.39
CA ALA A 88 -4.80 -10.04 0.15
C ALA A 88 -3.39 -10.26 -0.44
N LEU A 89 -2.97 -11.51 -0.59
CA LEU A 89 -1.73 -11.85 -1.31
C LEU A 89 -1.75 -11.39 -2.77
N ALA A 90 -2.86 -11.62 -3.48
CA ALA A 90 -2.99 -11.23 -4.87
C ALA A 90 -2.95 -9.70 -5.09
N PHE A 91 -3.32 -8.91 -4.07
CA PHE A 91 -3.23 -7.45 -4.10
C PHE A 91 -1.84 -6.91 -3.75
N ALA A 92 -0.95 -7.72 -3.16
CA ALA A 92 0.38 -7.28 -2.79
C ALA A 92 1.24 -7.05 -4.05
N ASN A 93 1.91 -5.91 -4.12
CA ASN A 93 2.88 -5.60 -5.18
C ASN A 93 4.16 -6.44 -5.03
N HIS A 94 4.50 -6.80 -3.79
CA HIS A 94 5.62 -7.68 -3.49
C HIS A 94 5.26 -8.64 -2.34
N ILE A 95 5.66 -9.90 -2.49
CA ILE A 95 5.53 -10.95 -1.48
C ILE A 95 6.93 -11.48 -1.19
N GLY A 96 7.41 -11.24 0.03
CA GLY A 96 8.65 -11.81 0.56
C GLY A 96 8.34 -12.92 1.56
N ILE A 97 9.13 -13.98 1.53
CA ILE A 97 9.07 -15.06 2.52
C ILE A 97 10.48 -15.25 3.05
N ASP A 98 10.62 -15.20 4.37
CA ASP A 98 11.90 -15.33 5.06
C ASP A 98 11.74 -16.17 6.33
N SER A 99 12.86 -16.57 6.92
CA SER A 99 12.92 -17.26 8.19
C SER A 99 14.05 -16.70 9.05
N ASN A 100 13.75 -16.27 10.27
CA ASN A 100 14.76 -15.78 11.20
C ASN A 100 14.55 -16.39 12.58
N GLY A 101 15.59 -17.04 13.12
CA GLY A 101 15.56 -17.60 14.47
C GLY A 101 14.46 -18.66 14.70
N GLY A 102 14.05 -19.38 13.65
CA GLY A 102 12.96 -20.36 13.72
C GLY A 102 11.55 -19.76 13.51
N MET A 103 11.41 -18.44 13.43
CA MET A 103 10.16 -17.80 13.02
C MET A 103 10.10 -17.72 11.49
N MET A 104 8.96 -18.15 10.94
CA MET A 104 8.59 -17.83 9.57
C MET A 104 8.08 -16.40 9.50
N ILE A 105 8.51 -15.68 8.46
CA ILE A 105 8.19 -14.28 8.23
C ILE A 105 7.61 -14.14 6.82
N LEU A 106 6.39 -13.63 6.74
CA LEU A 106 5.77 -13.23 5.49
C LEU A 106 5.75 -11.70 5.42
N ILE A 107 6.29 -11.14 4.34
CA ILE A 107 6.37 -9.70 4.11
C ILE A 107 5.50 -9.38 2.89
N LEU A 108 4.55 -8.47 3.03
CA LEU A 108 3.72 -7.97 1.93
C LEU A 108 3.94 -6.47 1.78
N ILE A 109 4.17 -6.02 0.55
CA ILE A 109 4.28 -4.59 0.24
C ILE A 109 3.14 -4.18 -0.67
N PHE A 110 2.48 -3.08 -0.31
CA PHE A 110 1.41 -2.45 -1.07
C PHE A 110 1.84 -1.01 -1.40
N ASP A 111 2.10 -0.75 -2.68
CA ASP A 111 2.51 0.57 -3.15
C ASP A 111 1.30 1.49 -3.27
N TYR A 112 1.47 2.78 -3.02
CA TYR A 112 0.47 3.77 -3.44
C TYR A 112 0.57 3.91 -4.97
N TRP A 113 -0.57 3.76 -5.66
CA TRP A 113 -0.68 3.91 -7.11
C TRP A 113 -0.45 5.34 -7.56
#